data_AF-A0A7Y5WVD4-F1
#
_entry.id   AF-A0A7Y5WVD4-F1
#
_cell.length_a   1.000
_cell.length_b   1.000
_cell.length_c   1.000
_cell.angle_alpha   90.00
_cell.angle_beta   90.00
_cell.angle_gamma   90.00
#
_symmetry.space_group_name_H-M   'P 1'
#
loop_
_entity.id
_entity.type
_entity.pdbx_description
1 polymer ?
#
loop_
_entity_poly.entity_id
_entity_poly.type
_entity_poly.pdbx_seq_one_letter_code
_entity_poly.pdbx_strand_id
1 'polypeptide(L)'
;KYWARRDPTPATTRNEFKELVEARIRSADVQLQLGKTAGSRTARGLVLVVFGRPSLQQQTMGPVKSAPEMTTPGRVSLPNDAFTTTEFHTWVYDRDTRADLLDTLAMPRIEVTFIVEPGRRDELQQPTRVREWQEIVARASIVNGAAPE
;
A
#
# COMPACT_ATOMS: atom_id res chain seq x y z
N LYS A 1 15.13 10.95 16.96
CA LYS A 1 13.74 10.91 17.48
C LYS A 1 12.75 10.99 16.31
N TYR A 2 12.20 9.87 15.82
CA TYR A 2 11.29 9.87 14.66
C TYR A 2 9.85 10.28 15.02
N TRP A 3 9.26 9.63 16.03
CA TRP A 3 7.88 9.87 16.46
C TRP A 3 7.66 11.25 17.07
N ALA A 4 8.58 11.70 17.95
CA ALA A 4 8.47 13.01 18.60
C ALA A 4 8.41 14.20 17.62
N ARG A 5 9.07 14.07 16.46
CA ARG A 5 9.04 15.11 15.40
C ARG A 5 7.70 15.18 14.67
N ARG A 6 6.88 14.13 14.78
CA ARG A 6 5.60 13.97 14.11
C ARG A 6 4.43 13.95 15.10
N ASP A 7 4.69 14.39 16.32
CA ASP A 7 3.71 14.42 17.39
C ASP A 7 2.89 15.71 17.31
N PRO A 8 1.61 15.69 16.90
CA PRO A 8 0.82 16.91 16.84
C PRO A 8 0.49 17.45 18.24
N THR A 9 0.57 16.61 19.28
CA THR A 9 0.21 16.99 20.66
C THR A 9 1.32 16.64 21.66
N PRO A 10 2.53 17.24 21.54
CA PRO A 10 3.70 16.83 22.32
C PRO A 10 3.57 17.04 23.83
N ALA A 11 2.57 17.81 24.27
CA ALA A 11 2.24 18.01 25.68
C ALA A 11 1.43 16.84 26.28
N THR A 12 0.93 15.91 25.46
CA THR A 12 0.23 14.71 25.90
C THR A 12 1.17 13.50 25.89
N THR A 13 0.80 12.44 26.61
CA THR A 13 1.55 11.17 26.60
C THR A 13 1.31 10.35 25.32
N ARG A 14 0.34 10.74 24.49
CA ARG A 14 -0.14 10.00 23.35
C ARG A 14 0.30 10.68 22.06
N ASN A 15 0.82 9.90 21.11
CA ASN A 15 1.19 10.39 19.79
C ASN A 15 0.19 9.86 18.77
N GLU A 16 -0.80 10.68 18.38
CA GLU A 16 -1.89 10.25 17.50
C GLU A 16 -1.40 9.83 16.11
N PHE A 17 -0.33 10.47 15.62
CA PHE A 17 0.29 10.10 14.34
C PHE A 17 0.86 8.68 14.40
N LYS A 18 1.60 8.35 15.45
CA LYS A 18 2.16 7.01 15.67
C LYS A 18 1.05 5.97 15.70
N GLU A 19 0.00 6.19 16.47
CA GLU A 19 -1.10 5.23 16.57
C GLU A 19 -1.84 5.02 15.26
N LEU A 20 -2.06 6.09 14.50
CA LEU A 20 -2.66 6.03 13.19
C LEU A 20 -1.80 5.21 12.21
N VAL A 21 -0.48 5.40 12.22
CA VAL A 21 0.46 4.60 11.41
C VAL A 21 0.43 3.13 11.84
N GLU A 22 0.48 2.85 13.15
CA GLU A 22 0.41 1.49 13.67
C GLU A 22 -0.92 0.79 13.34
N ALA A 23 -2.05 1.51 13.38
CA ALA A 23 -3.34 0.99 12.95
C ALA A 23 -3.35 0.60 11.47
N ARG A 24 -2.72 1.41 10.61
CA ARG A 24 -2.57 1.08 9.19
C ARG A 24 -1.65 -0.10 8.95
N ILE A 25 -0.55 -0.24 9.70
CA ILE A 25 0.33 -1.41 9.66
C ILE A 25 -0.45 -2.68 9.98
N ARG A 26 -1.22 -2.69 11.08
CA ARG A 26 -2.06 -3.83 11.45
C ARG A 26 -3.10 -4.16 10.37
N SER A 27 -3.77 -3.14 9.82
CA SER A 27 -4.72 -3.33 8.73
C SER A 27 -4.05 -3.93 7.49
N ALA A 28 -2.85 -3.44 7.13
CA ALA A 28 -2.08 -3.96 6.00
C ALA A 28 -1.69 -5.43 6.23
N ASP A 29 -1.18 -5.77 7.40
CA ASP A 29 -0.75 -7.12 7.74
C ASP A 29 -1.88 -8.15 7.65
N VAL A 30 -3.11 -7.74 8.00
CA VAL A 30 -4.30 -8.59 7.90
C VAL A 30 -4.78 -8.73 6.45
N GLN A 31 -4.77 -7.64 5.67
CA GLN A 31 -5.48 -7.58 4.39
C GLN A 31 -4.59 -7.83 3.17
N LEU A 32 -3.29 -7.59 3.29
CA LEU A 32 -2.36 -7.49 2.15
C LEU A 32 -1.16 -8.43 2.27
N GLN A 33 -1.29 -9.48 3.08
CA GLN A 33 -0.26 -10.49 3.26
C GLN A 33 0.04 -11.21 1.93
N LEU A 34 1.32 -11.44 1.65
CA LEU A 34 1.77 -12.17 0.46
C LEU A 34 2.64 -13.35 0.88
N GLY A 35 2.03 -14.54 0.95
CA GLY A 35 2.70 -15.74 1.46
C GLY A 35 3.20 -15.52 2.90
N LYS A 36 4.52 -15.57 3.10
CA LYS A 36 5.16 -15.32 4.40
C LYS A 36 5.49 -13.83 4.65
N THR A 37 5.31 -12.97 3.65
CA THR A 37 5.60 -11.55 3.75
C THR A 37 4.42 -10.84 4.42
N ALA A 38 4.67 -10.21 5.57
CA ALA A 38 3.71 -9.37 6.26
C ALA A 38 3.18 -8.27 5.33
N GLY A 39 1.87 -8.02 5.35
CA GLY A 39 1.23 -7.13 4.40
C GLY A 39 1.77 -5.70 4.42
N SER A 40 2.15 -5.17 5.58
CA SER A 40 2.83 -3.87 5.72
C SER A 40 4.17 -3.76 4.99
N ARG A 41 4.75 -4.89 4.57
CA ARG A 41 6.01 -4.98 3.81
C ARG A 41 5.80 -5.21 2.32
N THR A 42 4.56 -5.30 1.83
CA THR A 42 4.24 -5.35 0.39
C THR A 42 4.14 -3.95 -0.21
N ALA A 43 4.17 -3.83 -1.53
CA ALA A 43 4.00 -2.53 -2.18
C ALA A 43 2.65 -1.89 -1.83
N ARG A 44 1.55 -2.64 -1.92
CA ARG A 44 0.22 -2.19 -1.47
C ARG A 44 0.21 -1.80 0.00
N GLY A 45 0.84 -2.57 0.88
CA GLY A 45 0.89 -2.24 2.31
C GLY A 45 1.65 -0.97 2.62
N LEU A 46 2.80 -0.74 1.97
CA LEU A 46 3.56 0.49 2.12
C LEU A 46 2.73 1.71 1.69
N VAL A 47 2.01 1.60 0.57
CA VAL A 47 1.09 2.66 0.12
C VAL A 47 -0.05 2.86 1.11
N LEU A 48 -0.65 1.79 1.64
CA LEU A 48 -1.72 1.88 2.64
C LEU A 48 -1.24 2.56 3.93
N VAL A 49 0.00 2.29 4.37
CA VAL A 49 0.58 2.89 5.58
C VAL A 49 0.81 4.39 5.37
N VAL A 50 1.48 4.76 4.28
CA VAL A 50 1.88 6.16 4.03
C VAL A 50 0.69 6.98 3.58
N PHE A 51 0.01 6.55 2.52
CA PHE A 51 -1.10 7.31 1.95
C PHE A 51 -2.38 7.05 2.69
N GLY A 52 -2.61 5.92 3.35
CA GLY A 52 -3.92 5.59 3.92
C GLY A 52 -4.83 4.90 2.90
N ARG A 53 -6.09 4.68 3.30
CA ARG A 53 -7.07 3.99 2.45
C ARG A 53 -7.34 4.80 1.15
N PRO A 54 -7.43 4.13 0.00
CA PRO A 54 -7.84 4.78 -1.24
C PRO A 54 -9.35 5.08 -1.20
N SER A 55 -9.76 6.04 -2.03
CA SER A 55 -11.15 6.40 -2.27
C SER A 55 -11.88 5.32 -3.05
N LEU A 56 -11.18 4.74 -4.04
CA LEU A 56 -11.67 3.65 -4.86
C LEU A 56 -10.54 2.65 -5.10
N GLN A 57 -10.90 1.37 -5.04
CA GLN A 57 -10.02 0.27 -5.40
C GLN A 57 -10.65 -0.50 -6.56
N GLN A 58 -9.88 -0.67 -7.64
CA GLN A 58 -10.25 -1.47 -8.79
C GLN A 58 -9.27 -2.64 -8.91
N GLN A 59 -9.79 -3.81 -9.25
CA GLN A 59 -8.99 -5.00 -9.51
C GLN A 59 -9.35 -5.54 -10.89
N THR A 60 -8.34 -5.78 -11.71
CA THR A 60 -8.49 -6.40 -13.03
C THR A 60 -7.58 -7.62 -13.11
N MET A 61 -8.10 -8.73 -13.63
CA MET A 61 -7.33 -9.94 -13.86
C MET A 61 -6.68 -9.89 -15.25
N GLY A 62 -5.37 -10.12 -15.30
CA GLY A 62 -4.65 -10.35 -16.55
C GLY A 62 -4.88 -11.78 -17.08
N PRO A 63 -4.36 -12.08 -18.29
CA PRO A 63 -4.47 -13.41 -18.86
C PRO A 63 -3.82 -14.46 -17.98
N VAL A 64 -4.42 -15.64 -17.90
CA VAL A 64 -3.92 -16.79 -17.14
C VAL A 64 -2.60 -17.26 -17.79
N LYS A 65 -1.49 -17.24 -17.05
CA LYS A 65 -0.15 -17.54 -17.60
C LYS A 65 0.06 -19.02 -17.91
N SER A 66 -0.66 -19.91 -17.22
CA SER A 66 -0.57 -21.35 -17.40
C SER A 66 -1.92 -22.00 -17.09
N ALA A 67 -2.49 -22.73 -18.05
CA ALA A 67 -3.49 -23.75 -17.76
C ALA A 67 -2.74 -25.09 -17.65
N PRO A 68 -3.05 -25.95 -16.66
CA PRO A 68 -2.47 -27.28 -16.62
C PRO A 68 -2.90 -28.06 -17.87
N GLU A 69 -1.94 -28.57 -18.63
CA GLU A 69 -2.19 -29.47 -19.75
C GLU A 69 -2.79 -30.77 -19.18
N MET A 70 -4.08 -30.97 -19.44
CA MET A 70 -4.87 -32.04 -18.85
C MET A 70 -4.54 -33.38 -19.54
N THR A 71 -3.41 -34.00 -19.17
CA THR A 71 -2.92 -35.23 -19.83
C THR A 71 -3.29 -36.55 -19.13
N THR A 72 -4.04 -36.55 -18.01
CA THR A 72 -4.41 -37.82 -17.34
C THR A 72 -5.82 -37.81 -16.74
N PRO A 73 -6.73 -38.71 -17.15
CA PRO A 73 -8.01 -38.90 -16.47
C PRO A 73 -7.78 -39.60 -15.12
N GLY A 74 -8.28 -39.02 -14.03
CA GLY A 74 -8.58 -39.80 -12.82
C GLY A 74 -8.11 -39.24 -11.48
N ARG A 75 -7.24 -38.23 -11.41
CA ARG A 75 -6.91 -37.54 -10.14
C ARG A 75 -6.38 -36.13 -10.43
N VAL A 76 -7.20 -35.13 -10.21
CA VAL A 76 -6.77 -33.72 -10.29
C VAL A 76 -6.73 -33.17 -8.85
N SER A 77 -5.58 -33.32 -8.18
CA SER A 77 -5.20 -32.37 -7.14
C SER A 77 -4.46 -31.25 -7.85
N LEU A 78 -5.15 -30.15 -8.14
CA LEU A 78 -4.49 -28.93 -8.57
C LEU A 78 -3.71 -28.36 -7.37
N PRO A 79 -2.39 -28.16 -7.47
CA PRO A 79 -1.70 -27.24 -6.57
C PRO A 79 -2.38 -25.88 -6.67
N ASN A 80 -2.51 -25.16 -5.56
CA ASN A 80 -3.10 -23.81 -5.55
C ASN A 80 -2.35 -22.83 -6.49
N ASP A 81 -1.11 -23.17 -6.86
CA ASP A 81 -0.23 -22.41 -7.75
C ASP A 81 -0.41 -22.75 -9.25
N ALA A 82 -1.32 -23.67 -9.60
CA ALA A 82 -1.55 -24.10 -10.99
C ALA A 82 -2.17 -22.99 -11.87
N PHE A 83 -2.71 -21.93 -11.27
CA PHE A 83 -3.26 -20.76 -11.95
C PHE A 83 -2.57 -19.49 -11.46
N THR A 84 -1.37 -19.20 -11.97
CA THR A 84 -0.75 -17.88 -11.74
C THR A 84 -1.34 -16.86 -12.70
N THR A 85 -2.32 -16.09 -12.21
CA THR A 85 -2.81 -14.89 -12.89
C THR A 85 -2.10 -13.67 -12.34
N THR A 86 -1.67 -12.78 -13.23
CA THR A 86 -1.27 -11.43 -12.84
C THR A 86 -2.52 -10.61 -12.58
N GLU A 87 -2.65 -10.05 -11.39
CA GLU A 87 -3.70 -9.12 -11.02
C GLU A 87 -3.17 -7.69 -11.07
N PHE A 88 -3.94 -6.80 -11.66
CA PHE A 88 -3.68 -5.36 -11.63
C PHE A 88 -4.63 -4.74 -10.61
N HIS A 89 -4.07 -4.10 -9.58
CA HIS A 89 -4.84 -3.35 -8.59
C HIS A 89 -4.59 -1.88 -8.83
N THR A 90 -5.64 -1.08 -9.02
CA THR A 90 -5.54 0.37 -9.16
C THR A 90 -6.24 1.01 -7.98
N TRP A 91 -5.47 1.77 -7.20
CA TRP A 91 -5.94 2.55 -6.07
C TRP A 91 -6.01 4.01 -6.46
N VAL A 92 -7.17 4.59 -6.23
CA VAL A 92 -7.49 5.97 -6.58
C VAL A 92 -7.62 6.78 -5.31
N TYR A 93 -7.05 7.98 -5.32
CA TYR A 93 -7.25 8.98 -4.29
C TYR A 93 -7.84 10.24 -4.91
N ASP A 94 -9.03 10.62 -4.45
CA ASP A 94 -9.76 11.83 -4.83
C ASP A 94 -9.86 12.83 -3.67
N ARG A 95 -10.30 14.06 -3.98
CA ARG A 95 -10.40 15.13 -2.98
C ARG A 95 -11.57 14.94 -2.03
N ASP A 96 -12.62 14.25 -2.45
CA ASP A 96 -13.83 14.06 -1.64
C ASP A 96 -13.51 13.30 -0.34
N THR A 97 -12.61 12.33 -0.44
CA THR A 97 -12.22 11.50 0.70
C THR A 97 -10.84 11.86 1.25
N ARG A 98 -9.92 12.34 0.39
CA ARG A 98 -8.48 12.46 0.70
C ARG A 98 -7.88 13.81 0.29
N ALA A 99 -8.62 14.91 0.53
CA ALA A 99 -8.12 16.26 0.33
C ALA A 99 -6.78 16.53 1.05
N ASP A 100 -6.60 16.01 2.28
CA ASP A 100 -5.38 16.14 3.08
C ASP A 100 -4.11 15.70 2.33
N LEU A 101 -4.19 14.53 1.70
CA LEU A 101 -3.10 13.94 0.93
C LEU A 101 -2.87 14.71 -0.37
N LEU A 102 -3.95 15.06 -1.06
CA LEU A 102 -3.90 15.69 -2.36
C LEU A 102 -3.43 17.15 -2.30
N ASP A 103 -3.77 17.86 -1.23
CA ASP A 103 -3.26 19.20 -0.93
C ASP A 103 -1.75 19.14 -0.64
N THR A 104 -1.32 18.15 0.16
CA THR A 104 0.10 17.90 0.44
C THR A 104 0.91 17.63 -0.83
N LEU A 105 0.32 16.90 -1.77
CA LEU A 105 0.95 16.57 -3.05
C LEU A 105 0.73 17.62 -4.15
N ALA A 106 -0.06 18.67 -3.88
CA ALA A 106 -0.49 19.67 -4.85
C ALA A 106 -1.08 19.05 -6.15
N MET A 107 -1.86 17.98 -6.02
CA MET A 107 -2.46 17.26 -7.14
C MET A 107 -3.98 17.14 -6.98
N PRO A 108 -4.76 17.21 -8.07
CA PRO A 108 -6.22 17.10 -7.98
C PRO A 108 -6.70 15.66 -7.76
N ARG A 109 -5.88 14.66 -8.12
CA ARG A 109 -6.17 13.22 -8.03
C ARG A 109 -4.87 12.46 -8.24
N ILE A 110 -4.71 11.31 -7.58
CA ILE A 110 -3.63 10.39 -7.87
C ILE A 110 -4.14 8.96 -8.05
N GLU A 111 -3.41 8.20 -8.85
CA GLU A 111 -3.67 6.78 -9.09
C GLU A 111 -2.38 6.00 -8.87
N VAL A 112 -2.50 4.90 -8.14
CA VAL A 112 -1.38 4.00 -7.87
C VAL A 112 -1.78 2.62 -8.36
N THR A 113 -1.02 2.11 -9.33
CA THR A 113 -1.25 0.78 -9.89
C THR A 113 -0.21 -0.20 -9.38
N PHE A 114 -0.68 -1.38 -8.99
CA PHE A 114 0.11 -2.50 -8.51
C PHE A 114 -0.03 -3.69 -9.45
N ILE A 115 1.06 -4.41 -9.62
CA ILE A 115 1.12 -5.69 -10.32
C ILE A 115 1.31 -6.75 -9.24
N VAL A 116 0.32 -7.63 -9.11
CA VAL A 116 0.27 -8.65 -8.07
C VAL A 116 0.25 -10.01 -8.72
N GLU A 117 1.20 -10.86 -8.33
CA GLU A 117 1.19 -12.28 -8.63
C GLU A 117 0.98 -13.01 -7.30
N PRO A 118 -0.21 -13.61 -7.05
CA PRO A 118 -0.50 -14.27 -5.79
C PRO A 118 0.60 -15.24 -5.37
N GLY A 119 1.03 -15.14 -4.10
CA GLY A 119 2.11 -15.96 -3.53
C GLY A 119 3.52 -15.61 -4.00
N ARG A 120 3.70 -14.70 -4.97
CA ARG A 120 5.00 -14.44 -5.59
C ARG A 120 5.46 -12.98 -5.54
N ARG A 121 4.65 -12.03 -6.00
CA ARG A 121 5.05 -10.61 -6.14
C ARG A 121 3.90 -9.65 -5.85
N ASP A 122 4.25 -8.50 -5.31
CA ASP A 122 3.38 -7.33 -5.10
C ASP A 122 4.24 -6.09 -5.33
N GLU A 123 4.14 -5.51 -6.52
CA GLU A 123 5.05 -4.49 -7.02
C GLU A 123 4.28 -3.26 -7.53
N LEU A 124 4.89 -2.09 -7.44
CA LEU A 124 4.37 -0.86 -8.04
C LEU A 124 4.64 -0.86 -9.54
N GLN A 125 3.64 -0.47 -10.34
CA GLN A 125 3.86 -0.23 -11.77
C GLN A 125 4.72 1.03 -12.00
N GLN A 126 4.62 2.03 -11.12
CA GLN A 126 5.35 3.32 -11.21
C GLN A 126 6.12 3.62 -9.91
N PRO A 127 7.18 2.85 -9.57
CA PRO A 127 7.83 2.92 -8.27
C PRO A 127 8.50 4.26 -7.99
N THR A 128 9.14 4.88 -8.99
CA THR A 128 9.84 6.18 -8.84
C THR A 128 8.87 7.28 -8.43
N ARG A 129 7.75 7.39 -9.15
CA ARG A 129 6.72 8.41 -8.91
C ARG A 129 6.10 8.29 -7.52
N VAL A 130 5.78 7.05 -7.11
CA VAL A 130 5.20 6.80 -5.78
C VAL A 130 6.22 7.10 -4.68
N ARG A 131 7.51 6.82 -4.89
CA ARG A 131 8.56 7.16 -3.93
C ARG A 131 8.65 8.67 -3.72
N GLU A 132 8.62 9.46 -4.79
CA GLU A 132 8.62 10.94 -4.69
C GLU A 132 7.44 11.43 -3.85
N TRP A 133 6.24 10.90 -4.07
CA TRP A 133 5.07 11.24 -3.28
C TRP A 133 5.19 10.81 -1.82
N GLN A 134 5.74 9.63 -1.55
CA GLN A 134 6.00 9.16 -0.19
C GLN A 134 6.98 10.10 0.53
N GLU A 135 8.01 10.60 -0.14
CA GLU A 135 8.95 11.56 0.43
C GLU A 135 8.29 12.90 0.77
N ILE A 136 7.43 13.42 -0.12
CA ILE A 136 6.68 14.66 0.12
C ILE A 136 5.78 14.49 1.36
N VAL A 137 5.00 13.41 1.42
CA VAL A 137 4.12 13.10 2.57
C VAL A 137 4.93 12.90 3.86
N ALA A 138 6.05 12.17 3.78
CA ALA A 138 6.91 11.93 4.93
C ALA A 138 7.54 13.22 5.48
N ARG A 139 7.86 14.19 4.62
CA ARG A 139 8.32 15.53 5.04
C ARG A 139 7.19 16.34 5.66
N ALA A 140 6.02 16.37 5.01
CA ALA A 140 4.84 17.09 5.50
C ALA A 140 4.33 16.59 6.87
N SER A 141 4.53 15.30 7.17
CA SER A 141 4.16 14.73 8.49
C SER A 141 5.01 15.23 9.67
N ILE A 142 6.10 15.96 9.42
CA ILE A 142 6.94 16.54 10.48
C ILE A 142 6.28 17.85 10.95
N VAL A 143 5.71 17.84 12.15
CA VAL A 143 5.01 18.99 12.73
C VAL A 143 5.81 19.69 13.83
N ASN A 144 6.77 18.98 14.44
CA ASN A 144 7.74 19.56 15.38
C ASN A 144 9.10 19.63 14.68
N GLY A 145 9.32 20.74 13.98
CA GLY A 145 10.64 21.13 13.52
C GLY A 145 11.49 21.56 14.71
N ALA A 146 12.75 21.13 14.76
CA ALA A 146 13.69 21.78 15.67
C ALA A 146 13.74 23.27 15.33
N ALA A 147 13.66 24.14 16.35
CA ALA A 147 14.21 25.49 16.23
C ALA A 147 15.66 25.34 15.72
N PRO A 148 16.12 26.20 14.81
CA PRO A 148 17.54 26.20 14.45
C PRO A 148 18.35 26.44 15.72
N GLU A 149 19.26 25.52 16.05
CA GLU A 149 20.41 25.83 16.93
C GLU A 149 21.38 26.76 16.21
#